data_AF-A0A959TAI1-F1
#
_entry.id   AF-A0A959TAI1-F1
#
_cell.length_a   1.000
_cell.length_b   1.000
_cell.length_c   1.000
_cell.angle_alpha   90.00
_cell.angle_beta   90.00
_cell.angle_gamma   90.00
#
_symmetry.space_group_name_H-M   'P 1'
#
loop_
_entity.id
_entity.type
_entity.pdbx_description
1 polymer ?
#
loop_
_entity_poly.entity_id
_entity_poly.type
_entity_poly.pdbx_seq_one_letter_code
_entity_poly.pdbx_strand_id
1 'polypeptide(L)'
;RALFYETALSNDQTMSCATCHVQANAFSDPRQFSVGTDGSLGRRNAPAIMNPIYDTAFFWDGRAPSLEHQAFGPVTNPVEMANSWAVVVDRLEQDPTYPGMFQAAFGTPDIDSVRIVQAIAQFERTLLSFDSRFDRWYYGGDSTQLTQQEQRGFDLFMGEAQCADCHTPPLFHDVSFRNIGLHGQLSDLGVEEVTGLMDDRWRFKTSTLRNIEVTAPYMRDGRFTTLEEVVDFYADDVEVNMPNLDPHMFPWSLGQIELDPQERADLVAFMRTLTDASFLSDPDLGPPF
;
A
#
# COMPACT_ATOMS: atom_id res chain seq x y z
N ARG A 1 9.56 12.26 -9.78
CA ARG A 1 8.23 12.90 -9.93
C ARG A 1 7.74 12.80 -11.37
N ALA A 2 8.37 13.46 -12.36
CA ALA A 2 7.93 13.40 -13.77
C ALA A 2 7.62 11.99 -14.27
N LEU A 3 8.55 11.04 -14.11
CA LEU A 3 8.35 9.66 -14.56
C LEU A 3 7.20 8.91 -13.86
N PHE A 4 6.83 9.28 -12.63
CA PHE A 4 5.69 8.65 -11.94
C PHE A 4 4.34 9.01 -12.61
N TYR A 5 4.29 10.19 -13.23
CA TYR A 5 3.13 10.71 -13.96
C TYR A 5 3.25 10.54 -15.48
N GLU A 6 4.32 9.93 -15.97
CA GLU A 6 4.62 9.81 -17.40
C GLU A 6 3.84 8.66 -18.04
N THR A 7 3.06 8.96 -19.09
CA THR A 7 2.29 7.94 -19.80
C THR A 7 3.09 7.21 -20.86
N ALA A 8 4.23 7.73 -21.32
CA ALA A 8 5.12 7.05 -22.26
C ALA A 8 5.59 5.66 -21.76
N LEU A 9 5.48 5.43 -20.45
CA LEU A 9 5.73 4.14 -19.79
C LEU A 9 4.74 3.05 -20.23
N SER A 10 3.49 3.35 -20.57
CA SER A 10 2.52 2.36 -21.06
C SER A 10 2.56 2.18 -22.57
N ASN A 11 2.21 0.99 -23.06
CA ASN A 11 2.32 0.66 -24.48
C ASN A 11 1.53 1.59 -25.42
N ASP A 12 0.37 2.05 -24.97
CA ASP A 12 -0.59 2.91 -25.67
C ASP A 12 -0.51 4.38 -25.26
N GLN A 13 0.39 4.71 -24.32
CA GLN A 13 0.61 6.05 -23.79
C GLN A 13 -0.60 6.65 -23.04
N THR A 14 -1.47 5.81 -22.47
CA THR A 14 -2.65 6.24 -21.71
C THR A 14 -2.49 6.14 -20.19
N MET A 15 -1.46 5.45 -19.71
CA MET A 15 -1.30 5.07 -18.31
C MET A 15 0.07 5.44 -17.75
N SER A 16 0.10 5.96 -16.53
CA SER A 16 1.30 6.14 -15.71
C SER A 16 1.13 5.44 -14.36
N CYS A 17 2.14 5.50 -13.48
CA CYS A 17 2.02 4.98 -12.11
C CYS A 17 0.83 5.64 -11.39
N ALA A 18 0.66 6.95 -11.59
CA ALA A 18 -0.41 7.75 -11.00
C ALA A 18 -1.83 7.39 -11.48
N THR A 19 -1.97 6.62 -12.57
CA THR A 19 -3.28 6.11 -13.03
C THR A 19 -3.89 5.13 -12.02
N CYS A 20 -3.05 4.32 -11.37
CA CYS A 20 -3.48 3.37 -10.34
C CYS A 20 -3.11 3.85 -8.93
N HIS A 21 -2.08 4.69 -8.78
CA HIS A 21 -1.64 5.21 -7.50
C HIS A 21 -2.04 6.68 -7.34
N VAL A 22 -3.32 6.92 -7.04
CA VAL A 22 -3.92 8.26 -7.01
C VAL A 22 -3.59 8.96 -5.70
N GLN A 23 -2.94 10.12 -5.76
CA GLN A 23 -2.48 10.86 -4.57
C GLN A 23 -3.60 11.12 -3.54
N ALA A 24 -4.79 11.53 -3.99
CA ALA A 24 -5.93 11.79 -3.11
C ALA A 24 -6.41 10.54 -2.33
N ASN A 25 -6.04 9.35 -2.79
CA ASN A 25 -6.26 8.06 -2.14
C ASN A 25 -4.96 7.53 -1.54
N ALA A 26 -4.10 8.40 -1.03
CA ALA A 26 -2.78 8.06 -0.49
C ALA A 26 -1.92 7.22 -1.45
N PHE A 27 -2.00 7.53 -2.75
CA PHE A 27 -1.35 6.79 -3.82
C PHE A 27 -1.78 5.32 -3.91
N SER A 28 -3.07 5.03 -3.67
CA SER A 28 -3.72 3.74 -3.95
C SER A 28 -4.72 3.85 -5.10
N ASP A 29 -5.25 2.71 -5.53
CA ASP A 29 -6.35 2.66 -6.50
C ASP A 29 -7.69 2.61 -5.75
N PRO A 30 -8.63 3.53 -6.01
CA PRO A 30 -9.97 3.47 -5.41
C PRO A 30 -10.85 2.33 -5.98
N ARG A 31 -10.38 1.62 -7.01
CA ARG A 31 -11.05 0.43 -7.57
C ARG A 31 -10.63 -0.83 -6.80
N GLN A 32 -11.50 -1.83 -6.78
CA GLN A 32 -11.16 -3.15 -6.24
C GLN A 32 -9.92 -3.75 -6.92
N PHE A 33 -9.90 -3.73 -8.25
CA PHE A 33 -8.76 -4.14 -9.06
C PHE A 33 -8.41 -3.05 -10.06
N SER A 34 -7.11 -2.80 -10.22
CA SER A 34 -6.61 -1.89 -11.26
C SER A 34 -6.90 -2.43 -12.65
N VAL A 35 -7.11 -1.51 -13.58
CA VAL A 35 -7.42 -1.79 -14.99
C VAL A 35 -6.18 -1.53 -15.84
N GLY A 36 -5.71 -2.54 -16.57
CA GLY A 36 -4.60 -2.44 -17.51
C GLY A 36 -4.95 -1.68 -18.80
N THR A 37 -3.95 -1.41 -19.63
CA THR A 37 -4.12 -0.69 -20.92
C THR A 37 -5.10 -1.36 -21.89
N ASP A 38 -5.27 -2.69 -21.80
CA ASP A 38 -6.19 -3.46 -22.64
C ASP A 38 -7.59 -3.65 -22.02
N GLY A 39 -7.83 -3.05 -20.85
CA GLY A 39 -9.06 -3.22 -20.07
C GLY A 39 -9.10 -4.46 -19.19
N SER A 40 -8.03 -5.27 -19.15
CA SER A 40 -7.92 -6.39 -18.22
C SER A 40 -7.88 -5.91 -16.77
N LEU A 41 -8.38 -6.75 -15.86
CA LEU A 41 -8.33 -6.49 -14.42
C LEU A 41 -7.15 -7.23 -13.79
N GLY A 42 -6.48 -6.55 -12.87
CA GLY A 42 -5.56 -7.19 -11.94
C GLY A 42 -6.27 -8.20 -11.02
N ARG A 43 -5.48 -8.92 -10.23
CA ARG A 43 -5.97 -9.91 -9.25
C ARG A 43 -5.85 -9.48 -7.79
N ARG A 44 -5.20 -8.34 -7.54
CA ARG A 44 -5.04 -7.75 -6.21
C ARG A 44 -5.31 -6.25 -6.29
N ASN A 45 -5.83 -5.69 -5.21
CA ASN A 45 -5.96 -4.26 -5.02
C ASN A 45 -4.57 -3.61 -5.04
N ALA A 46 -4.43 -2.46 -5.69
CA ALA A 46 -3.16 -1.74 -5.73
C ALA A 46 -2.92 -1.04 -4.38
N PRO A 47 -1.90 -1.45 -3.62
CA PRO A 47 -1.67 -0.91 -2.30
C PRO A 47 -1.29 0.57 -2.39
N ALA A 48 -1.63 1.30 -1.33
CA ALA A 48 -1.23 2.68 -1.15
C ALA A 48 0.31 2.82 -1.05
N ILE A 49 0.85 3.92 -1.59
CA ILE A 49 2.29 4.21 -1.56
C ILE A 49 2.55 5.38 -0.62
N MET A 50 2.94 5.07 0.61
CA MET A 50 3.34 6.06 1.60
C MET A 50 4.40 5.48 2.52
N ASN A 51 5.35 6.33 2.92
CA ASN A 51 6.51 5.96 3.71
C ASN A 51 7.31 4.75 3.16
N PRO A 52 7.40 4.50 1.83
CA PRO A 52 7.96 3.25 1.31
C PRO A 52 9.48 3.15 1.51
N ILE A 53 10.14 4.23 1.93
CA ILE A 53 11.57 4.22 2.28
C ILE A 53 11.89 3.28 3.45
N TYR A 54 10.89 2.97 4.29
CA TYR A 54 11.05 2.10 5.46
C TYR A 54 10.66 0.64 5.18
N ASP A 55 10.11 0.34 4.01
CA ASP A 55 9.76 -1.01 3.59
C ASP A 55 11.00 -1.79 3.11
N THR A 56 11.07 -3.08 3.44
CA THR A 56 12.11 -4.00 2.96
C THR A 56 11.61 -4.99 1.92
N ALA A 57 10.30 -5.00 1.65
CA ALA A 57 9.65 -5.87 0.68
C ALA A 57 8.40 -5.19 0.10
N PHE A 58 8.19 -5.39 -1.20
CA PHE A 58 7.15 -4.72 -1.99
C PHE A 58 6.23 -5.74 -2.67
N PHE A 59 5.03 -5.26 -3.03
CA PHE A 59 3.84 -6.06 -3.32
C PHE A 59 3.29 -6.84 -2.11
N TRP A 60 2.05 -7.30 -2.23
CA TRP A 60 1.36 -8.10 -1.22
C TRP A 60 2.07 -9.42 -0.87
N ASP A 61 2.83 -10.00 -1.79
CA ASP A 61 3.58 -11.25 -1.61
C ASP A 61 5.08 -11.03 -1.37
N GLY A 62 5.53 -9.77 -1.30
CA GLY A 62 6.93 -9.45 -1.01
C GLY A 62 7.91 -9.80 -2.11
N ARG A 63 7.45 -10.12 -3.33
CA ARG A 63 8.31 -10.62 -4.42
C ARG A 63 9.39 -9.63 -4.87
N ALA A 64 9.27 -8.35 -4.54
CA ALA A 64 10.25 -7.33 -4.87
C ALA A 64 11.00 -6.85 -3.60
N PRO A 65 12.34 -6.94 -3.56
CA PRO A 65 13.13 -6.55 -2.38
C PRO A 65 13.47 -5.05 -2.31
N SER A 66 13.13 -4.27 -3.32
CA SER A 66 13.34 -2.81 -3.34
C SER A 66 12.31 -2.11 -4.23
N LEU A 67 12.17 -0.79 -4.05
CA LEU A 67 11.35 0.04 -4.94
C LEU A 67 11.81 -0.05 -6.40
N GLU A 68 13.12 -0.05 -6.65
CA GLU A 68 13.65 -0.20 -8.01
C GLU A 68 13.25 -1.54 -8.62
N HIS A 69 13.30 -2.63 -7.84
CA HIS A 69 12.87 -3.94 -8.32
C HIS A 69 11.35 -3.99 -8.55
N GLN A 70 10.57 -3.33 -7.69
CA GLN A 70 9.12 -3.20 -7.85
C GLN A 70 8.78 -2.46 -9.14
N ALA A 71 9.41 -1.30 -9.39
CA ALA A 71 9.12 -0.42 -10.52
C ALA A 71 9.42 -1.06 -11.89
N PHE A 72 10.27 -2.08 -11.95
CA PHE A 72 10.48 -2.87 -13.17
C PHE A 72 9.23 -3.63 -13.62
N GLY A 73 8.42 -4.11 -12.67
CA GLY A 73 7.30 -5.02 -12.91
C GLY A 73 6.16 -4.40 -13.72
N PRO A 74 5.50 -3.32 -13.23
CA PRO A 74 4.31 -2.74 -13.84
C PRO A 74 4.45 -2.41 -15.32
N VAL A 75 5.61 -1.87 -15.72
CA VAL A 75 5.90 -1.49 -17.11
C VAL A 75 5.79 -2.68 -18.06
N THR A 76 6.24 -3.86 -17.63
CA THR A 76 6.27 -5.07 -18.47
C THR A 76 5.09 -6.01 -18.27
N ASN A 77 4.27 -5.78 -17.23
CA ASN A 77 3.16 -6.65 -16.93
C ASN A 77 2.04 -6.45 -17.97
N PRO A 78 1.61 -7.51 -18.70
CA PRO A 78 0.58 -7.40 -19.74
C PRO A 78 -0.80 -7.00 -19.23
N VAL A 79 -1.09 -7.16 -17.93
CA VAL A 79 -2.36 -6.70 -17.32
C VAL A 79 -2.26 -5.34 -16.64
N GLU A 80 -1.12 -4.67 -16.78
CA GLU A 80 -0.88 -3.31 -16.28
C GLU A 80 -0.51 -2.38 -17.45
N MET A 81 0.76 -2.02 -17.60
CA MET A 81 1.23 -1.06 -18.61
C MET A 81 1.61 -1.72 -19.96
N ALA A 82 1.78 -3.04 -19.96
CA ALA A 82 1.93 -3.90 -21.13
C ALA A 82 2.98 -3.45 -22.17
N ASN A 83 4.08 -2.86 -21.71
CA ASN A 83 5.13 -2.27 -22.55
C ASN A 83 6.47 -3.04 -22.43
N SER A 84 7.49 -2.59 -23.16
CA SER A 84 8.87 -3.06 -22.99
C SER A 84 9.80 -1.91 -22.65
N TRP A 85 10.83 -2.19 -21.84
CA TRP A 85 11.80 -1.18 -21.46
C TRP A 85 12.55 -0.58 -22.65
N ALA A 86 12.79 -1.33 -23.72
CA ALA A 86 13.39 -0.81 -24.95
C ALA A 86 12.52 0.29 -25.57
N VAL A 87 11.21 0.04 -25.71
CA VAL A 87 10.26 1.02 -26.24
C VAL A 87 10.15 2.25 -25.34
N VAL A 88 10.14 2.06 -24.02
CA VAL A 88 10.13 3.17 -23.06
C VAL A 88 11.38 4.04 -23.20
N VAL A 89 12.56 3.44 -23.24
CA VAL A 89 13.83 4.17 -23.42
C VAL A 89 13.82 4.95 -24.73
N ASP A 90 13.49 4.31 -25.85
CA ASP A 90 13.44 4.96 -27.16
C ASP A 90 12.50 6.18 -27.18
N ARG A 91 11.36 6.10 -26.47
CA ARG A 91 10.40 7.22 -26.35
C ARG A 91 10.97 8.37 -25.53
N LEU A 92 11.52 8.07 -24.36
CA LEU A 92 12.07 9.10 -23.47
C LEU A 92 13.30 9.78 -24.08
N GLU A 93 14.11 9.07 -24.86
CA GLU A 93 15.24 9.67 -25.60
C GLU A 93 14.78 10.63 -26.71
N GLN A 94 13.63 10.36 -27.32
CA GLN A 94 13.05 11.19 -28.39
C GLN A 94 12.27 12.40 -27.84
N ASP A 95 11.85 12.37 -26.59
CA ASP A 95 11.23 13.52 -25.94
C ASP A 95 12.31 14.52 -25.49
N PRO A 96 12.31 15.76 -26.01
CA PRO A 96 13.34 16.75 -25.70
C PRO A 96 13.39 17.17 -24.22
N THR A 97 12.38 16.82 -23.43
CA THR A 97 12.27 17.12 -22.00
C THR A 97 13.21 16.26 -21.15
N TYR A 98 13.37 14.97 -21.50
CA TYR A 98 14.01 14.00 -20.60
C TYR A 98 15.53 14.00 -20.61
N PRO A 99 16.26 14.06 -21.75
CA PRO A 99 17.72 14.02 -21.74
C PRO A 99 18.36 15.08 -20.83
N GLY A 100 17.79 16.29 -20.78
CA GLY A 100 18.22 17.35 -19.87
C GLY A 100 17.98 17.02 -18.39
N MET A 101 16.84 16.39 -18.06
CA MET A 101 16.53 15.94 -16.70
C MET A 101 17.46 14.81 -16.24
N PHE A 102 17.76 13.85 -17.13
CA PHE A 102 18.71 12.77 -16.84
C PHE A 102 20.12 13.31 -16.64
N GLN A 103 20.56 14.27 -17.46
CA GLN A 103 21.85 14.95 -17.27
C GLN A 103 21.94 15.63 -15.90
N ALA A 104 20.87 16.27 -15.45
CA ALA A 104 20.83 16.93 -14.14
C ALA A 104 20.83 15.93 -12.97
N ALA A 105 20.10 14.81 -13.09
CA ALA A 105 19.95 13.84 -12.01
C ALA A 105 21.11 12.82 -11.92
N PHE A 106 21.66 12.41 -13.06
CA PHE A 106 22.63 11.31 -13.16
C PHE A 106 23.99 11.72 -13.75
N GLY A 107 24.14 12.96 -14.21
CA GLY A 107 25.38 13.45 -14.81
C GLY A 107 25.61 13.00 -16.26
N THR A 108 24.63 12.35 -16.90
CA THR A 108 24.64 11.92 -18.31
C THR A 108 23.25 12.10 -18.93
N PRO A 109 23.12 12.46 -20.22
CA PRO A 109 21.82 12.48 -20.87
C PRO A 109 21.33 11.07 -21.24
N ASP A 110 22.18 10.04 -21.12
CA ASP A 110 21.87 8.67 -21.51
C ASP A 110 20.75 8.10 -20.63
N ILE A 111 19.70 7.60 -21.28
CA ILE A 111 18.53 7.03 -20.62
C ILE A 111 18.60 5.51 -20.71
N ASP A 112 18.42 4.83 -19.59
CA ASP A 112 18.21 3.39 -19.57
C ASP A 112 17.15 3.03 -18.51
N SER A 113 16.68 1.80 -18.56
CA SER A 113 15.64 1.32 -17.64
C SER A 113 16.07 1.39 -16.18
N VAL A 114 17.37 1.23 -15.88
CA VAL A 114 17.90 1.31 -14.51
C VAL A 114 17.79 2.73 -13.97
N ARG A 115 18.21 3.74 -14.74
CA ARG A 115 18.09 5.15 -14.33
C ARG A 115 16.62 5.59 -14.23
N ILE A 116 15.75 5.08 -15.11
CA ILE A 116 14.31 5.36 -15.03
C ILE A 116 13.74 4.83 -13.71
N VAL A 117 13.95 3.55 -13.38
CA VAL A 117 13.41 2.98 -12.13
C VAL A 117 14.06 3.61 -10.89
N GLN A 118 15.35 3.98 -10.95
CA GLN A 118 16.00 4.72 -9.87
C GLN A 118 15.33 6.07 -9.64
N ALA A 119 15.03 6.83 -10.70
CA ALA A 119 14.39 8.14 -10.59
C ALA A 119 12.94 8.04 -10.06
N ILE A 120 12.19 7.00 -10.45
CA ILE A 120 10.86 6.70 -9.90
C ILE A 120 10.99 6.38 -8.41
N ALA A 121 11.87 5.44 -8.05
CA ALA A 121 12.08 5.02 -6.67
C ALA A 121 12.62 6.15 -5.78
N GLN A 122 13.40 7.10 -6.30
CA GLN A 122 13.83 8.30 -5.55
C GLN A 122 12.64 9.20 -5.21
N PHE A 123 11.68 9.35 -6.13
CA PHE A 123 10.46 10.10 -5.85
C PHE A 123 9.54 9.38 -4.88
N GLU A 124 9.37 8.07 -5.01
CA GLU A 124 8.55 7.30 -4.06
C GLU A 124 9.09 7.40 -2.63
N ARG A 125 10.41 7.48 -2.45
CA ARG A 125 11.04 7.72 -1.14
C ARG A 125 10.69 9.08 -0.52
N THR A 126 10.23 10.06 -1.31
CA THR A 126 9.77 11.35 -0.79
C THR A 126 8.30 11.35 -0.41
N LEU A 127 7.55 10.27 -0.68
CA LEU A 127 6.15 10.12 -0.29
C LEU A 127 6.04 9.85 1.21
N LEU A 128 6.33 10.86 2.03
CA LEU A 128 6.36 10.78 3.48
C LEU A 128 5.06 11.33 4.08
N SER A 129 4.43 10.57 4.97
CA SER A 129 3.18 10.91 5.65
C SER A 129 3.35 10.72 7.16
N PHE A 130 3.52 11.83 7.86
CA PHE A 130 3.82 11.90 9.30
C PHE A 130 3.20 13.13 9.98
N ASP A 131 2.15 13.71 9.41
CA ASP A 131 1.47 14.90 9.96
C ASP A 131 -0.04 14.66 10.23
N SER A 132 -0.40 13.40 10.50
CA SER A 132 -1.78 13.03 10.86
C SER A 132 -2.17 13.58 12.24
N ARG A 133 -3.47 13.56 12.56
CA ARG A 133 -3.96 13.92 13.90
C ARG A 133 -3.33 13.05 14.99
N PHE A 134 -3.14 11.76 14.71
CA PHE A 134 -2.41 10.87 15.60
C PHE A 134 -0.96 11.33 15.82
N ASP A 135 -0.25 11.75 14.78
CA ASP A 135 1.15 12.18 14.92
C ASP A 135 1.29 13.41 15.81
N ARG A 136 0.42 14.41 15.56
CA ARG A 136 0.38 15.65 16.35
C ARG A 136 0.00 15.38 17.80
N TRP A 137 -0.87 14.41 18.06
CA TRP A 137 -1.25 13.97 19.40
C TRP A 137 -0.11 13.21 20.11
N TYR A 138 0.36 12.11 19.52
CA TYR A 138 1.25 11.14 20.17
C TYR A 138 2.70 11.61 20.20
N TYR A 139 3.23 12.05 19.05
CA TYR A 139 4.62 12.51 18.93
C TYR A 139 4.75 14.02 19.19
N GLY A 140 3.75 14.81 18.78
CA GLY A 140 3.71 16.25 19.00
C GLY A 140 3.27 16.67 20.41
N GLY A 141 2.60 15.78 21.15
CA GLY A 141 2.12 16.05 22.52
C GLY A 141 0.92 16.99 22.60
N ASP A 142 0.22 17.26 21.49
CA ASP A 142 -0.98 18.08 21.47
C ASP A 142 -2.22 17.25 21.82
N SER A 143 -2.60 17.28 23.11
CA SER A 143 -3.75 16.54 23.64
C SER A 143 -5.10 16.95 23.04
N THR A 144 -5.17 18.04 22.26
CA THR A 144 -6.42 18.51 21.64
C THR A 144 -6.73 17.82 20.32
N GLN A 145 -5.78 17.08 19.76
CA GLN A 145 -5.88 16.48 18.43
C GLN A 145 -6.82 15.28 18.38
N LEU A 146 -6.96 14.51 19.47
CA LEU A 146 -7.86 13.35 19.58
C LEU A 146 -8.95 13.57 20.62
N THR A 147 -10.16 13.16 20.27
CA THR A 147 -11.29 13.01 21.18
C THR A 147 -11.09 11.84 22.15
N GLN A 148 -11.92 11.76 23.20
CA GLN A 148 -11.90 10.61 24.12
C GLN A 148 -12.24 9.29 23.42
N GLN A 149 -13.06 9.33 22.36
CA GLN A 149 -13.41 8.15 21.58
C GLN A 149 -12.18 7.57 20.87
N GLU A 150 -11.45 8.43 20.17
CA GLU A 150 -10.25 8.06 19.44
C GLU A 150 -9.12 7.61 20.38
N GLN A 151 -9.03 8.18 21.57
CA GLN A 151 -8.07 7.75 22.60
C GLN A 151 -8.40 6.35 23.13
N ARG A 152 -9.68 6.05 23.43
CA ARG A 152 -10.09 4.67 23.78
C ARG A 152 -9.81 3.69 22.65
N GLY A 153 -10.03 4.10 21.41
CA GLY A 153 -9.68 3.32 20.22
C GLY A 153 -8.19 3.01 20.13
N PHE A 154 -7.33 4.00 20.42
CA PHE A 154 -5.88 3.79 20.50
C PHE A 154 -5.50 2.81 21.62
N ASP A 155 -6.05 2.97 22.82
CA ASP A 155 -5.77 2.09 23.96
C ASP A 155 -6.18 0.64 23.66
N LEU A 156 -7.35 0.46 23.04
CA LEU A 156 -7.85 -0.84 22.60
C LEU A 156 -6.96 -1.44 21.51
N PHE A 157 -6.59 -0.66 20.50
CA PHE A 157 -5.71 -1.07 19.39
C PHE A 157 -4.33 -1.53 19.87
N MET A 158 -3.76 -0.83 20.85
CA MET A 158 -2.45 -1.14 21.45
C MET A 158 -2.51 -2.22 22.54
N GLY A 159 -3.71 -2.56 23.01
CA GLY A 159 -3.95 -3.41 24.16
C GLY A 159 -4.81 -4.62 23.83
N GLU A 160 -6.05 -4.61 24.31
CA GLU A 160 -6.95 -5.77 24.32
C GLU A 160 -7.32 -6.30 22.94
N ALA A 161 -7.42 -5.43 21.92
CA ALA A 161 -7.68 -5.87 20.55
C ALA A 161 -6.41 -6.37 19.83
N GLN A 162 -5.21 -6.22 20.41
CA GLN A 162 -3.96 -6.79 19.87
C GLN A 162 -3.63 -6.39 18.42
N CYS A 163 -4.24 -5.34 17.87
CA CYS A 163 -4.02 -4.90 16.49
C CYS A 163 -2.55 -4.52 16.27
N ALA A 164 -1.92 -3.92 17.30
CA ALA A 164 -0.53 -3.50 17.30
C ALA A 164 0.48 -4.66 17.27
N ASP A 165 0.08 -5.92 17.46
CA ASP A 165 0.99 -7.08 17.34
C ASP A 165 1.50 -7.27 15.90
N CYS A 166 0.73 -6.78 14.92
CA CYS A 166 1.12 -6.74 13.51
C CYS A 166 1.27 -5.30 13.01
N HIS A 167 0.40 -4.39 13.47
CA HIS A 167 0.35 -3.00 13.00
C HIS A 167 1.08 -2.03 13.96
N THR A 168 2.40 -2.20 14.08
CA THR A 168 3.21 -1.44 15.04
C THR A 168 3.46 0.02 14.61
N PRO A 169 3.26 1.03 15.50
CA PRO A 169 3.73 2.40 15.26
C PRO A 169 5.26 2.46 15.08
N PRO A 170 5.80 3.46 14.35
CA PRO A 170 5.10 4.62 13.78
C PRO A 170 4.42 4.33 12.43
N LEU A 171 4.75 3.23 11.74
CA LEU A 171 4.26 2.98 10.38
C LEU A 171 2.99 2.14 10.34
N PHE A 172 2.54 1.62 11.47
CA PHE A 172 1.35 0.76 11.60
C PHE A 172 1.42 -0.49 10.71
N HIS A 173 2.61 -1.07 10.64
CA HIS A 173 2.90 -2.39 10.08
C HIS A 173 4.25 -2.88 10.63
N ASP A 174 4.55 -4.15 10.43
CA ASP A 174 5.79 -4.81 10.87
C ASP A 174 6.57 -5.43 9.70
N VAL A 175 6.16 -5.14 8.45
CA VAL A 175 6.67 -5.71 7.19
C VAL A 175 6.74 -7.26 7.14
N SER A 176 6.04 -7.94 8.05
CA SER A 176 5.97 -9.41 8.10
C SER A 176 4.91 -9.96 7.15
N PHE A 177 4.89 -11.28 6.96
CA PHE A 177 3.94 -11.96 6.08
C PHE A 177 3.05 -12.90 6.87
N ARG A 178 1.74 -12.67 6.81
CA ARG A 178 0.77 -13.30 7.71
C ARG A 178 -0.43 -13.82 6.94
N ASN A 179 -1.00 -14.92 7.41
CA ASN A 179 -2.31 -15.38 6.96
C ASN A 179 -3.31 -15.00 8.06
N ILE A 180 -4.21 -14.07 7.76
CA ILE A 180 -5.22 -13.58 8.70
C ILE A 180 -6.51 -14.39 8.68
N GLY A 181 -6.57 -15.52 7.94
CA GLY A 181 -7.79 -16.32 7.82
C GLY A 181 -8.84 -15.70 6.89
N LEU A 182 -8.42 -14.94 5.87
CA LEU A 182 -9.36 -14.32 4.93
C LEU A 182 -9.98 -15.36 3.98
N HIS A 183 -11.30 -15.49 4.02
CA HIS A 183 -12.07 -16.47 3.21
C HIS A 183 -11.85 -16.34 1.69
N GLY A 184 -12.11 -17.40 0.91
CA GLY A 184 -12.65 -17.26 -0.44
C GLY A 184 -11.72 -16.91 -1.62
N GLN A 185 -10.39 -17.04 -1.52
CA GLN A 185 -9.52 -16.89 -2.70
C GLN A 185 -8.29 -17.80 -2.66
N LEU A 186 -8.53 -19.11 -2.78
CA LEU A 186 -7.48 -20.13 -2.67
C LEU A 186 -6.51 -20.16 -3.87
N SER A 187 -6.85 -19.51 -4.99
CA SER A 187 -6.03 -19.45 -6.19
C SER A 187 -4.87 -18.44 -6.10
N ASP A 188 -4.98 -17.45 -5.22
CA ASP A 188 -3.87 -16.55 -4.90
C ASP A 188 -3.10 -17.15 -3.73
N LEU A 189 -1.93 -17.73 -4.00
CA LEU A 189 -1.15 -18.45 -2.99
C LEU A 189 -0.27 -17.52 -2.14
N GLY A 190 -0.27 -16.21 -2.41
CA GLY A 190 0.52 -15.24 -1.68
C GLY A 190 2.03 -15.49 -1.80
N VAL A 191 2.74 -15.49 -0.68
CA VAL A 191 4.20 -15.68 -0.63
C VAL A 191 4.65 -17.02 -1.22
N GLU A 192 3.82 -18.08 -1.19
CA GLU A 192 4.16 -19.35 -1.85
C GLU A 192 4.39 -19.20 -3.36
N GLU A 193 3.74 -18.24 -4.04
CA GLU A 193 4.01 -17.99 -5.47
C GLU A 193 5.46 -17.54 -5.72
N VAL A 194 6.12 -17.00 -4.68
CA VAL A 194 7.51 -16.52 -4.70
C VAL A 194 8.46 -17.61 -4.21
N THR A 195 8.12 -18.29 -3.11
CA THR A 195 9.04 -19.23 -2.43
C THR A 195 8.89 -20.67 -2.89
N GLY A 196 7.71 -21.05 -3.38
CA GLY A 196 7.32 -22.44 -3.68
C GLY A 196 7.12 -23.32 -2.43
N LEU A 197 7.12 -22.73 -1.24
CA LEU A 197 6.98 -23.45 0.03
C LEU A 197 5.53 -23.45 0.49
N MET A 198 4.98 -24.63 0.76
CA MET A 198 3.61 -24.77 1.26
C MET A 198 3.38 -24.08 2.62
N ASP A 199 4.42 -23.92 3.43
CA ASP A 199 4.35 -23.23 4.73
C ASP A 199 4.13 -21.71 4.58
N ASP A 200 4.42 -21.15 3.40
CA ASP A 200 4.20 -19.73 3.08
C ASP A 200 2.85 -19.45 2.38
N ARG A 201 2.08 -20.51 2.14
CA ARG A 201 0.80 -20.42 1.43
C ARG A 201 -0.16 -19.48 2.16
N TRP A 202 -0.76 -18.58 1.37
CA TRP A 202 -1.76 -17.57 1.79
C TRP A 202 -1.26 -16.54 2.79
N ARG A 203 0.07 -16.43 2.97
CA ARG A 203 0.66 -15.31 3.70
C ARG A 203 0.78 -14.10 2.79
N PHE A 204 0.49 -12.93 3.34
CA PHE A 204 0.61 -11.64 2.66
C PHE A 204 1.26 -10.61 3.59
N LYS A 205 1.92 -9.61 3.01
CA LYS A 205 2.59 -8.55 3.74
C LYS A 205 1.58 -7.80 4.62
N THR A 206 1.94 -7.53 5.88
CA THR A 206 1.20 -6.59 6.73
C THR A 206 1.26 -5.20 6.11
N SER A 207 0.12 -4.68 5.66
CA SER A 207 0.03 -3.34 5.07
C SER A 207 0.01 -2.25 6.15
N THR A 208 0.56 -1.09 5.83
CA THR A 208 0.46 0.09 6.69
C THR A 208 -0.99 0.50 6.89
N LEU A 209 -1.35 0.95 8.10
CA LEU A 209 -2.64 1.61 8.36
C LEU A 209 -2.56 3.14 8.31
N ARG A 210 -1.41 3.71 7.95
CA ARG A 210 -1.30 5.13 7.62
C ARG A 210 -2.29 5.44 6.48
N ASN A 211 -3.03 6.55 6.60
CA ASN A 211 -4.05 6.96 5.63
C ASN A 211 -5.13 5.90 5.29
N ILE A 212 -5.36 4.91 6.14
CA ILE A 212 -6.25 3.78 5.82
C ILE A 212 -7.68 4.24 5.49
N GLU A 213 -8.17 5.32 6.08
CA GLU A 213 -9.52 5.85 5.81
C GLU A 213 -9.77 6.17 4.32
N VAL A 214 -8.72 6.52 3.56
CA VAL A 214 -8.85 7.00 2.17
C VAL A 214 -8.36 6.00 1.13
N THR A 215 -8.00 4.78 1.55
CA THR A 215 -7.44 3.73 0.68
C THR A 215 -8.41 2.56 0.46
N ALA A 216 -9.71 2.78 0.67
CA ALA A 216 -10.72 1.79 0.32
C ALA A 216 -10.66 1.47 -1.20
N PRO A 217 -10.98 0.23 -1.61
CA PRO A 217 -11.42 -0.88 -0.77
C PRO A 217 -10.27 -1.65 -0.11
N TYR A 218 -10.58 -2.45 0.92
CA TYR A 218 -9.61 -3.07 1.82
C TYR A 218 -9.35 -4.55 1.54
N MET A 219 -8.25 -5.04 2.13
CA MET A 219 -7.63 -6.33 1.90
C MET A 219 -6.97 -6.44 0.52
N ARG A 220 -6.20 -7.52 0.33
CA ARG A 220 -5.49 -7.78 -0.95
C ARG A 220 -6.43 -7.87 -2.14
N ASP A 221 -7.70 -8.19 -1.93
CA ASP A 221 -8.69 -8.42 -2.98
C ASP A 221 -9.79 -7.34 -3.00
N GLY A 222 -9.66 -6.29 -2.18
CA GLY A 222 -10.57 -5.15 -2.18
C GLY A 222 -12.03 -5.52 -1.90
N ARG A 223 -12.29 -6.55 -1.08
CA ARG A 223 -13.66 -7.03 -0.82
C ARG A 223 -14.46 -6.15 0.12
N PHE A 224 -13.80 -5.45 1.04
CA PHE A 224 -14.44 -4.58 2.02
C PHE A 224 -14.38 -3.13 1.57
N THR A 225 -15.46 -2.40 1.76
CA THR A 225 -15.60 -1.00 1.34
C THR A 225 -15.53 -0.03 2.51
N THR A 226 -15.67 -0.52 3.75
CA THR A 226 -15.64 0.27 4.99
C THR A 226 -14.66 -0.28 6.01
N LEU A 227 -14.17 0.57 6.92
CA LEU A 227 -13.32 0.13 8.02
C LEU A 227 -14.12 -0.71 9.02
N GLU A 228 -15.42 -0.44 9.13
CA GLU A 228 -16.37 -1.21 9.91
C GLU A 228 -16.39 -2.67 9.45
N GLU A 229 -16.51 -2.94 8.14
CA GLU A 229 -16.42 -4.31 7.60
C GLU A 229 -15.08 -4.99 7.88
N VAL A 230 -13.98 -4.22 7.92
CA VAL A 230 -12.65 -4.75 8.27
C VAL A 230 -12.61 -5.17 9.74
N VAL A 231 -13.12 -4.33 10.65
CA VAL A 231 -13.17 -4.65 12.08
C VAL A 231 -14.11 -5.83 12.33
N ASP A 232 -15.26 -5.87 11.65
CA ASP A 232 -16.21 -6.97 11.74
C ASP A 232 -15.60 -8.29 11.23
N PHE A 233 -14.77 -8.25 10.18
CA PHE A 233 -14.02 -9.44 9.75
C PHE A 233 -13.15 -10.00 10.85
N TYR A 234 -12.32 -9.15 11.49
CA TYR A 234 -11.44 -9.61 12.56
C TYR A 234 -12.21 -10.14 13.76
N ALA A 235 -13.32 -9.50 14.11
CA ALA A 235 -14.12 -9.88 15.26
C ALA A 235 -14.96 -11.15 15.04
N ASP A 236 -15.48 -11.36 13.83
CA ASP A 236 -16.55 -12.35 13.61
C ASP A 236 -16.27 -13.37 12.48
N ASP A 237 -15.40 -13.07 11.51
CA ASP A 237 -15.32 -13.79 10.22
C ASP A 237 -13.91 -14.30 9.88
N VAL A 238 -13.02 -14.40 10.87
CA VAL A 238 -11.70 -15.02 10.69
C VAL A 238 -11.85 -16.53 10.47
N GLU A 239 -11.33 -17.06 9.36
CA GLU A 239 -11.35 -18.49 9.06
C GLU A 239 -10.30 -19.26 9.91
N VAL A 240 -10.74 -19.66 11.10
CA VAL A 240 -9.90 -20.26 12.16
C VAL A 240 -9.21 -21.57 11.79
N ASN A 241 -9.75 -22.30 10.81
CA ASN A 241 -9.24 -23.61 10.40
C ASN A 241 -8.30 -23.55 9.19
N MET A 242 -7.94 -22.34 8.73
CA MET A 242 -7.03 -22.16 7.61
C MET A 242 -5.63 -22.70 7.94
N PRO A 243 -5.03 -23.54 7.07
CA PRO A 243 -3.61 -23.83 7.12
C PRO A 243 -2.77 -22.56 7.16
N ASN A 244 -1.66 -22.61 7.90
CA ASN A 244 -0.72 -21.50 8.08
C ASN A 244 -1.32 -20.23 8.70
N LEU A 245 -2.49 -20.30 9.35
CA LEU A 245 -3.06 -19.18 10.11
C LEU A 245 -2.01 -18.60 11.07
N ASP A 246 -1.89 -17.27 11.08
CA ASP A 246 -0.96 -16.60 11.98
C ASP A 246 -1.37 -16.80 13.44
N PRO A 247 -0.46 -17.19 14.35
CA PRO A 247 -0.80 -17.39 15.76
C PRO A 247 -1.40 -16.17 16.47
N HIS A 248 -1.15 -14.95 16.00
CA HIS A 248 -1.77 -13.73 16.56
C HIS A 248 -3.27 -13.66 16.25
N MET A 249 -3.78 -14.47 15.30
CA MET A 249 -5.21 -14.64 15.07
C MET A 249 -5.87 -15.59 16.07
N PHE A 250 -5.11 -16.33 16.90
CA PHE A 250 -5.69 -17.33 17.79
C PHE A 250 -6.66 -16.75 18.82
N PRO A 251 -6.37 -15.62 19.50
CA PRO A 251 -7.30 -15.02 20.45
C PRO A 251 -8.64 -14.66 19.81
N TRP A 252 -8.63 -14.10 18.61
CA TRP A 252 -9.84 -13.83 17.81
C TRP A 252 -10.57 -15.12 17.43
N SER A 253 -9.82 -16.11 16.93
CA SER A 253 -10.36 -17.39 16.47
C SER A 253 -10.99 -18.26 17.58
N LEU A 254 -10.53 -18.07 18.82
CA LEU A 254 -10.95 -18.84 19.99
C LEU A 254 -11.98 -18.08 20.85
N GLY A 255 -12.46 -16.92 20.40
CA GLY A 255 -13.40 -16.08 21.15
C GLY A 255 -12.82 -15.51 22.44
N GLN A 256 -11.51 -15.27 22.49
CA GLN A 256 -10.84 -14.64 23.64
C GLN A 256 -10.83 -13.13 23.53
N ILE A 257 -10.96 -12.60 22.31
CA ILE A 257 -11.22 -11.19 22.03
C ILE A 257 -12.66 -11.11 21.54
N GLU A 258 -13.50 -10.38 22.27
CA GLU A 258 -14.87 -10.08 21.89
C GLU A 258 -15.02 -8.56 21.92
N LEU A 259 -15.28 -7.95 20.76
CA LEU A 259 -15.47 -6.50 20.67
C LEU A 259 -16.95 -6.16 20.70
N ASP A 260 -17.34 -5.34 21.66
CA ASP A 260 -18.68 -4.76 21.71
C ASP A 260 -18.88 -3.66 20.63
N PRO A 261 -20.12 -3.20 20.39
CA PRO A 261 -20.38 -2.18 19.36
C PRO A 261 -19.65 -0.85 19.60
N GLN A 262 -19.40 -0.47 20.85
CA GLN A 262 -18.68 0.76 21.19
C GLN A 262 -17.19 0.60 20.90
N GLU A 263 -16.60 -0.54 21.25
CA GLU A 263 -15.20 -0.87 21.01
C GLU A 263 -14.87 -0.90 19.52
N ARG A 264 -15.73 -1.51 18.70
CA ARG A 264 -15.59 -1.49 17.23
C ARG A 264 -15.62 -0.06 16.69
N ALA A 265 -16.55 0.76 17.17
CA ALA A 265 -16.65 2.17 16.77
C ALA A 265 -15.43 2.98 17.21
N ASP A 266 -14.87 2.70 18.39
CA ASP A 266 -13.69 3.35 18.94
C ASP A 266 -12.44 3.00 18.11
N LEU A 267 -12.25 1.74 17.72
CA LEU A 267 -11.17 1.32 16.80
C LEU A 267 -11.24 2.02 15.45
N VAL A 268 -12.43 2.07 14.85
CA VAL A 268 -12.62 2.78 13.56
C VAL A 268 -12.33 4.26 13.73
N ALA A 269 -12.81 4.89 14.81
CA ALA A 269 -12.51 6.29 15.09
C ALA A 269 -11.01 6.53 15.20
N PHE A 270 -10.28 5.67 15.91
CA PHE A 270 -8.82 5.74 16.00
C PHE A 270 -8.14 5.60 14.62
N MET A 271 -8.51 4.60 13.81
CA MET A 271 -7.89 4.39 12.49
C MET A 271 -8.06 5.60 11.55
N ARG A 272 -9.19 6.32 11.63
CA ARG A 272 -9.39 7.58 10.89
C ARG A 272 -8.41 8.69 11.28
N THR A 273 -7.83 8.63 12.47
CA THR A 273 -6.87 9.64 12.94
C THR A 273 -5.49 9.50 12.29
N LEU A 274 -5.25 8.38 11.59
CA LEU A 274 -4.01 8.06 10.88
C LEU A 274 -3.93 8.72 9.50
N THR A 275 -4.95 9.48 9.10
CA THR A 275 -5.01 10.23 7.84
C THR A 275 -4.25 11.56 7.94
N ASP A 276 -3.31 11.75 7.03
CA ASP A 276 -2.53 12.98 6.85
C ASP A 276 -3.09 13.76 5.66
N ALA A 277 -3.93 14.75 5.95
CA ALA A 277 -4.58 15.55 4.89
C ALA A 277 -3.57 16.36 4.05
N SER A 278 -2.39 16.68 4.60
CA SER A 278 -1.37 17.43 3.87
C SER A 278 -0.76 16.57 2.76
N PHE A 279 -0.48 15.30 3.05
CA PHE A 279 0.05 14.32 2.10
C PHE A 279 -0.87 14.10 0.89
N LEU A 280 -2.19 14.02 1.12
CA LEU A 280 -3.20 13.74 0.08
C LEU A 280 -3.35 14.84 -0.99
N SER A 281 -2.81 16.03 -0.72
CA SER A 281 -2.95 17.19 -1.61
C SER A 281 -1.67 18.00 -1.77
N ASP A 282 -0.54 17.48 -1.30
CA ASP A 282 0.76 18.14 -1.40
C ASP A 282 1.13 18.40 -2.88
N PRO A 283 1.23 19.67 -3.32
CA PRO A 283 1.56 20.00 -4.70
C PRO A 283 2.97 19.55 -5.09
N ASP A 284 3.88 19.34 -4.14
CA ASP A 284 5.22 18.84 -4.42
C ASP A 284 5.23 17.34 -4.75
N LEU A 285 4.19 16.61 -4.34
CA LEU A 285 4.00 15.19 -4.67
C LEU A 285 3.12 14.99 -5.90
N GLY A 286 2.35 16.01 -6.32
CA GLY A 286 1.43 15.94 -7.45
C GLY A 286 2.10 15.97 -8.84
N PRO A 287 1.29 16.00 -9.92
CA PRO A 287 1.79 16.16 -11.28
C PRO A 287 2.70 17.40 -11.43
N PRO A 288 3.88 17.28 -12.06
CA PRO A 288 4.84 18.39 -12.14
C PRO A 288 4.47 19.52 -13.11
N PHE A 289 3.42 19.36 -13.93
CA PHE A 289 3.03 20.26 -15.02
C PHE A 289 1.51 20.45 -15.07
#